data_AF-A0A521XPZ1-F1
#
_entry.id   AF-A0A521XPZ1-F1
#
_cell.length_a   1.000
_cell.length_b   1.000
_cell.length_c   1.000
_cell.angle_alpha   90.00
_cell.angle_beta   90.00
_cell.angle_gamma   90.00
#
_symmetry.space_group_name_H-M   'P 1'
#
loop_
_entity.id
_entity.type
_entity.pdbx_description
1 polymer ?
#
loop_
_entity_poly.entity_id
_entity_poly.type
_entity_poly.pdbx_seq_one_letter_code
_entity_poly.pdbx_strand_id
1 'polypeptide(L)'
;MPITYLDPDAGPPHETHEYQLRLAGDGAVRIGLLANGFPDSTAFLQEVQAAIGAHQPDASFVLYTKPRLGTSLTPDEIGQHFGDCDALVVAIGHCGSCTAASTRDAVTIAGYGLPVVLLVTEVFHPLAAQVAFSLGLTGLPQVVLPHPLAGTGLENLRVVATKFSPEILSDLRGLAA
;
A
#
# COMPACT_ATOMS: atom_id res chain seq x y z
N MET A 1 -34.54 29.40 3.19
CA MET A 1 -33.09 29.20 3.35
C MET A 1 -32.51 28.99 1.96
N PRO A 2 -31.59 29.84 1.47
CA PRO A 2 -30.96 29.61 0.18
C PRO A 2 -29.96 28.45 0.28
N ILE A 3 -29.92 27.59 -0.75
CA ILE A 3 -28.88 26.57 -0.90
C ILE A 3 -27.62 27.28 -1.40
N THR A 4 -26.53 27.13 -0.66
CA THR A 4 -25.21 27.59 -1.10
C THR A 4 -24.50 26.40 -1.74
N TYR A 5 -24.19 26.52 -3.03
CA TYR A 5 -23.36 25.54 -3.73
C TYR A 5 -21.90 25.81 -3.36
N LEU A 6 -21.29 24.86 -2.66
CA LEU A 6 -19.85 24.84 -2.46
C LEU A 6 -19.28 24.02 -3.61
N ASP A 7 -18.46 24.66 -4.43
CA ASP A 7 -17.71 23.98 -5.47
C ASP A 7 -16.66 23.08 -4.80
N PRO A 8 -16.76 21.74 -4.91
CA PRO A 8 -15.83 20.83 -4.28
C PRO A 8 -14.48 20.74 -5.02
N ASP A 9 -14.32 21.46 -6.13
CA ASP A 9 -13.08 21.44 -6.91
C ASP A 9 -11.93 21.99 -6.05
N ALA A 10 -11.06 21.09 -5.62
CA ALA A 10 -9.82 21.48 -4.99
C ALA A 10 -8.96 22.10 -6.09
N GLY A 11 -8.44 23.32 -5.85
CA GLY A 11 -7.45 23.93 -6.72
C GLY A 11 -6.27 22.97 -6.99
N PRO A 12 -5.43 23.24 -7.99
CA PRO A 12 -4.33 22.36 -8.34
C PRO A 12 -3.49 22.03 -7.09
N PRO A 13 -3.00 20.79 -6.95
CA PRO A 13 -2.24 20.41 -5.78
C PRO A 13 -1.09 21.39 -5.55
N HIS A 14 -0.86 21.70 -4.28
CA HIS A 14 0.40 22.32 -3.87
C HIS A 14 1.57 21.46 -4.36
N GLU A 15 2.71 22.11 -4.57
CA GLU A 15 3.98 21.56 -5.05
C GLU A 15 4.12 20.03 -4.86
N THR A 16 4.21 19.30 -5.97
CA THR A 16 4.38 17.84 -5.95
C THR A 16 5.86 17.47 -5.83
N HIS A 17 6.14 16.36 -5.16
CA HIS A 17 7.48 15.77 -5.11
C HIS A 17 7.46 14.31 -5.58
N GLU A 18 8.57 13.87 -6.16
CA GLU A 18 8.75 12.51 -6.65
C GLU A 18 9.13 11.55 -5.51
N TYR A 19 8.57 10.35 -5.55
CA TYR A 19 8.86 9.31 -4.59
C TYR A 19 10.26 8.69 -4.79
N GLN A 20 11.12 8.81 -3.76
CA GLN A 20 12.53 8.42 -3.85
C GLN A 20 12.97 7.35 -2.84
N LEU A 21 12.09 6.91 -1.93
CA LEU A 21 12.45 5.96 -0.87
C LEU A 21 12.63 4.54 -1.41
N ARG A 22 13.65 3.83 -0.90
CA ARG A 22 14.03 2.48 -1.34
C ARG A 22 14.45 1.65 -0.14
N LEU A 23 14.03 0.38 -0.09
CA LEU A 23 14.52 -0.62 0.85
C LEU A 23 16.02 -0.86 0.57
N ALA A 24 16.84 -0.65 1.59
CA ALA A 24 18.29 -0.73 1.45
C ALA A 24 18.80 -2.16 1.65
N GLY A 25 19.68 -2.61 0.75
CA GLY A 25 20.45 -3.85 0.88
C GLY A 25 19.67 -5.14 0.63
N ASP A 26 20.42 -6.25 0.53
CA ASP A 26 19.89 -7.60 0.31
C ASP A 26 19.93 -8.47 1.58
N GLY A 27 20.17 -7.85 2.74
CA GLY A 27 20.32 -8.53 4.03
C GLY A 27 19.01 -8.92 4.71
N ALA A 28 19.10 -9.18 6.01
CA ALA A 28 17.92 -9.32 6.86
C ALA A 28 17.13 -8.01 6.86
N VAL A 29 15.84 -8.08 6.55
CA VAL A 29 14.92 -6.93 6.50
C VAL A 29 13.67 -7.24 7.30
N ARG A 30 13.05 -6.21 7.84
CA ARG A 30 11.77 -6.29 8.54
C ARG A 30 10.70 -5.57 7.75
N ILE A 31 9.77 -6.32 7.17
CA ILE A 31 8.72 -5.78 6.31
C ILE A 31 7.41 -5.66 7.10
N GLY A 32 6.89 -4.44 7.19
CA GLY A 32 5.56 -4.17 7.71
C GLY A 32 4.49 -4.50 6.67
N LEU A 33 3.43 -5.20 7.08
CA LEU A 33 2.29 -5.56 6.24
C LEU A 33 1.05 -4.89 6.82
N LEU A 34 0.51 -3.90 6.11
CA LEU A 34 -0.65 -3.14 6.53
C LEU A 34 -1.90 -3.61 5.79
N ALA A 35 -2.76 -4.36 6.48
CA ALA A 35 -4.09 -4.68 6.00
C ALA A 35 -5.05 -3.54 6.36
N ASN A 36 -5.72 -2.97 5.36
CA ASN A 36 -6.60 -1.81 5.52
C ASN A 36 -7.99 -2.14 6.11
N GLY A 37 -8.26 -3.40 6.44
CA GLY A 37 -9.54 -3.87 6.97
C GLY A 37 -10.61 -4.14 5.90
N PHE A 38 -10.26 -4.05 4.61
CA PHE A 38 -11.11 -4.55 3.52
C PHE A 38 -11.19 -6.08 3.58
N PRO A 39 -12.33 -6.71 3.17
CA PRO A 39 -12.43 -8.16 3.10
C PRO A 39 -11.23 -8.80 2.41
N ASP A 40 -10.74 -9.91 2.96
CA ASP A 40 -9.58 -10.67 2.50
C ASP A 40 -8.23 -9.95 2.48
N SER A 41 -8.13 -8.66 2.85
CA SER A 41 -6.85 -7.93 2.87
C SER A 41 -5.82 -8.57 3.81
N THR A 42 -6.25 -8.99 5.01
CA THR A 42 -5.39 -9.70 5.98
C THR A 42 -4.94 -11.05 5.45
N ALA A 43 -5.88 -11.87 4.95
CA ALA A 43 -5.57 -13.19 4.42
C ALA A 43 -4.63 -13.11 3.21
N PHE A 44 -4.86 -12.14 2.34
CA PHE A 44 -3.99 -11.90 1.20
C PHE A 44 -2.58 -11.47 1.63
N LEU A 45 -2.45 -10.59 2.62
CA LEU A 45 -1.12 -10.20 3.12
C LEU A 45 -0.39 -11.35 3.83
N GLN A 46 -1.10 -12.31 4.44
CA GLN A 46 -0.48 -13.53 4.95
C GLN A 46 0.08 -14.40 3.82
N GLU A 47 -0.61 -14.50 2.69
CA GLU A 47 -0.08 -15.19 1.50
C GLU A 47 1.10 -14.42 0.87
N VAL A 48 1.04 -13.09 0.83
CA VAL A 48 2.17 -12.24 0.39
C VAL A 48 3.39 -12.45 1.31
N GLN A 49 3.17 -12.52 2.63
CA GLN A 49 4.23 -12.82 3.59
C GLN A 49 4.90 -14.16 3.27
N ALA A 50 4.11 -15.22 3.08
CA ALA A 50 4.63 -16.54 2.77
C ALA A 50 5.40 -16.55 1.45
N ALA A 51 4.88 -15.88 0.42
CA ALA A 51 5.50 -15.79 -0.89
C ALA A 51 6.82 -15.00 -0.86
N ILE A 52 6.87 -13.87 -0.16
CA ILE A 52 8.11 -13.09 0.01
C ILE A 52 9.13 -13.87 0.83
N GLY A 53 8.71 -14.50 1.93
CA GLY A 53 9.60 -15.30 2.78
C GLY A 53 10.25 -16.49 2.05
N ALA A 54 9.60 -17.04 1.01
CA ALA A 54 10.19 -18.05 0.15
C ALA A 54 11.35 -17.51 -0.73
N HIS A 55 11.34 -16.22 -1.06
CA HIS A 55 12.38 -15.55 -1.85
C HIS A 55 13.45 -14.84 -1.00
N GLN A 56 13.10 -14.43 0.23
CA GLN A 56 13.98 -13.77 1.17
C GLN A 56 13.86 -14.42 2.56
N PRO A 57 14.56 -15.54 2.80
CA PRO A 57 14.46 -16.31 4.05
C PRO A 57 14.84 -15.54 5.31
N ASP A 58 15.70 -14.53 5.18
CA ASP A 58 16.15 -13.67 6.27
C ASP A 58 15.19 -12.50 6.55
N ALA A 59 14.07 -12.41 5.81
CA ALA A 59 13.05 -11.40 6.07
C ALA A 59 12.21 -11.78 7.30
N SER A 60 11.92 -10.78 8.13
CA SER A 60 10.94 -10.85 9.21
C SER A 60 9.75 -9.94 8.89
N PHE A 61 8.60 -10.21 9.50
CA PHE A 61 7.36 -9.54 9.14
C PHE A 61 6.58 -9.08 10.36
N VAL A 62 5.92 -7.94 10.23
CA VAL A 62 4.93 -7.45 11.19
C VAL A 62 3.65 -7.19 10.44
N LEU A 63 2.62 -7.99 10.70
CA LEU A 63 1.31 -7.78 10.11
C LEU A 63 0.40 -7.03 11.08
N TYR A 64 -0.13 -5.89 10.64
CA TYR A 64 -1.14 -5.13 11.36
C TYR A 64 -2.38 -4.97 10.48
N THR A 65 -3.54 -5.33 11.05
CA THR A 65 -4.83 -5.12 10.42
C THR A 65 -5.54 -3.97 11.11
N LYS A 66 -5.89 -2.96 10.32
CA LYS A 66 -6.67 -1.83 10.82
C LYS A 66 -8.03 -2.29 11.33
N PRO A 67 -8.51 -1.76 12.46
CA PRO A 67 -9.80 -2.14 13.03
C PRO A 67 -10.98 -1.66 12.17
N ARG A 68 -10.79 -0.64 11.32
CA ARG A 68 -11.83 -0.08 10.46
C ARG A 68 -11.26 0.32 9.10
N LEU A 69 -12.03 0.04 8.05
CA LEU A 69 -11.78 0.56 6.72
C LEU A 69 -11.96 2.09 6.70
N GLY A 70 -11.08 2.80 5.98
CA GLY A 70 -11.24 4.22 5.69
C GLY A 70 -10.58 5.18 6.68
N THR A 71 -10.11 4.69 7.83
CA THR A 71 -9.29 5.48 8.76
C THR A 71 -7.84 5.49 8.29
N SER A 72 -7.30 6.68 8.04
CA SER A 72 -5.88 6.86 7.72
C SER A 72 -5.00 6.58 8.94
N LEU A 73 -3.82 6.00 8.73
CA LEU A 73 -2.80 5.87 9.77
C LEU A 73 -2.31 7.25 10.19
N THR A 74 -2.15 7.42 11.49
CA THR A 74 -1.41 8.54 12.08
C THR A 74 0.09 8.23 12.15
N PRO A 75 0.97 9.25 12.19
CA PRO A 75 2.39 9.03 12.42
C PRO A 75 2.70 8.25 13.70
N ASP A 76 1.91 8.46 14.77
CA ASP A 76 2.06 7.72 16.03
C ASP A 76 1.75 6.23 15.86
N GLU A 77 0.68 5.88 15.12
CA GLU A 77 0.37 4.49 14.80
C GLU A 77 1.45 3.85 13.91
N ILE A 78 2.05 4.61 12.99
CA ILE A 78 3.18 4.12 12.18
C ILE A 78 4.37 3.82 13.08
N GLY A 79 4.74 4.73 13.97
CA GLY A 79 5.82 4.51 14.94
C GLY A 79 5.54 3.32 15.86
N GLN A 80 4.31 3.21 16.37
CA GLN A 80 3.89 2.14 17.27
C GLN A 80 3.92 0.75 16.61
N HIS A 81 3.45 0.63 15.37
CA HIS A 81 3.29 -0.66 14.71
C HIS A 81 4.45 -1.03 13.79
N PHE A 82 5.16 -0.04 13.24
CA PHE A 82 6.13 -0.23 12.16
C PHE A 82 7.44 0.53 12.38
N GLY A 83 7.68 1.13 13.55
CA GLY A 83 8.89 1.92 13.81
C GLY A 83 10.21 1.17 13.63
N ASP A 84 10.20 -0.16 13.80
CA ASP A 84 11.36 -1.04 13.59
C ASP A 84 11.38 -1.71 12.20
N CYS A 85 10.46 -1.34 11.30
CA CYS A 85 10.40 -1.92 9.94
C CYS A 85 11.25 -1.11 8.97
N ASP A 86 11.82 -1.80 7.98
CA ASP A 86 12.65 -1.20 6.93
C ASP A 86 11.83 -0.80 5.69
N ALA A 87 10.65 -1.40 5.51
CA ALA A 87 9.73 -1.12 4.41
C ALA A 87 8.30 -1.61 4.73
N LEU A 88 7.31 -1.09 4.02
CA LEU A 88 5.90 -1.47 4.18
C LEU A 88 5.22 -1.91 2.87
N VAL A 89 4.32 -2.88 2.98
CA VAL A 89 3.36 -3.26 1.94
C VAL A 89 1.96 -2.93 2.44
N VAL A 90 1.20 -2.16 1.66
CA VAL A 90 -0.17 -1.76 2.00
C VAL A 90 -1.17 -2.48 1.10
N ALA A 91 -2.14 -3.18 1.69
CA ALA A 91 -3.21 -3.86 0.95
C ALA A 91 -4.60 -3.49 1.49
N ILE A 92 -5.63 -3.28 0.68
CA ILE A 92 -5.66 -3.28 -0.80
C ILE A 92 -6.57 -2.18 -1.34
N GLY A 93 -6.18 -1.60 -2.48
CA GLY A 93 -7.09 -0.83 -3.34
C GLY A 93 -7.96 -1.72 -4.23
N HIS A 94 -9.16 -2.08 -3.74
CA HIS A 94 -10.12 -2.96 -4.43
C HIS A 94 -11.46 -2.26 -4.75
N CYS A 95 -11.76 -1.16 -4.09
CA CYS A 95 -12.92 -0.30 -4.37
C CYS A 95 -12.53 1.18 -4.19
N GLY A 96 -13.40 2.12 -4.57
CA GLY A 96 -13.05 3.55 -4.55
C GLY A 96 -12.61 4.07 -3.17
N SER A 97 -13.34 3.73 -2.11
CA SER A 97 -13.05 4.20 -0.75
C SER A 97 -11.79 3.56 -0.15
N CYS A 98 -11.61 2.25 -0.30
CA CYS A 98 -10.43 1.57 0.25
C CYS A 98 -9.15 1.94 -0.52
N THR A 99 -9.25 2.18 -1.83
CA THR A 99 -8.15 2.69 -2.65
C THR A 99 -7.71 4.07 -2.16
N ALA A 100 -8.64 5.00 -1.96
CA ALA A 100 -8.31 6.33 -1.46
C ALA A 100 -7.72 6.30 -0.03
N ALA A 101 -8.22 5.41 0.84
CA ALA A 101 -7.70 5.26 2.19
C ALA A 101 -6.29 4.65 2.22
N SER A 102 -6.08 3.53 1.51
CA SER A 102 -4.77 2.87 1.41
C SER A 102 -3.72 3.73 0.71
N THR A 103 -4.12 4.53 -0.27
CA THR A 103 -3.20 5.49 -0.89
C THR A 103 -2.79 6.56 0.10
N ARG A 104 -3.73 7.13 0.87
CA ARG A 104 -3.40 8.08 1.94
C ARG A 104 -2.45 7.47 2.97
N ASP A 105 -2.66 6.21 3.34
CA ASP A 105 -1.75 5.51 4.24
C ASP A 105 -0.34 5.41 3.67
N ALA A 106 -0.22 5.00 2.40
CA ALA A 106 1.06 4.91 1.72
C ALA A 106 1.76 6.28 1.64
N VAL A 107 1.04 7.37 1.36
CA VAL A 107 1.61 8.73 1.39
C VAL A 107 2.08 9.11 2.81
N THR A 108 1.29 8.81 3.86
CA THR A 108 1.71 9.08 5.25
C THR A 108 2.95 8.27 5.63
N ILE A 109 3.02 7.00 5.24
CA ILE A 109 4.18 6.12 5.47
C ILE A 109 5.42 6.66 4.77
N ALA A 110 5.29 7.08 3.51
CA ALA A 110 6.36 7.72 2.77
C ALA A 110 6.83 9.02 3.44
N GLY A 111 5.89 9.84 3.94
CA GLY A 111 6.18 11.05 4.71
C GLY A 111 6.89 10.77 6.05
N TYR A 112 6.71 9.57 6.61
CA TYR A 112 7.45 9.09 7.78
C TYR A 112 8.88 8.60 7.42
N GLY A 113 9.24 8.56 6.14
CA GLY A 113 10.56 8.15 5.65
C GLY A 113 10.70 6.64 5.41
N LEU A 114 9.60 5.88 5.42
CA LEU A 114 9.62 4.45 5.18
C LEU A 114 9.30 4.11 3.71
N PRO A 115 10.14 3.30 3.04
CA PRO A 115 9.82 2.75 1.74
C PRO A 115 8.49 1.99 1.78
N VAL A 116 7.61 2.22 0.82
CA VAL A 116 6.27 1.64 0.78
C VAL A 116 5.83 1.31 -0.64
N VAL A 117 5.13 0.19 -0.78
CA VAL A 117 4.44 -0.20 -2.01
C VAL A 117 2.96 -0.43 -1.72
N LEU A 118 2.11 0.11 -2.60
CA LEU A 118 0.66 -0.05 -2.54
C LEU A 118 0.22 -1.22 -3.44
N LEU A 119 -0.52 -2.17 -2.88
CA LEU A 119 -1.20 -3.20 -3.64
C LEU A 119 -2.58 -2.68 -4.07
N VAL A 120 -2.82 -2.60 -5.38
CA VAL A 120 -4.06 -2.06 -5.96
C VAL A 120 -4.50 -2.93 -7.13
N THR A 121 -5.81 -3.16 -7.25
CA THR A 121 -6.34 -3.89 -8.40
C THR A 121 -6.41 -3.00 -9.65
N GLU A 122 -6.28 -3.60 -10.83
CA GLU A 122 -6.20 -2.92 -12.14
C GLU A 122 -7.29 -1.86 -12.38
N VAL A 123 -8.53 -2.12 -11.94
CA VAL A 123 -9.66 -1.19 -12.08
C VAL A 123 -9.44 0.12 -11.31
N PHE A 124 -8.71 0.07 -10.20
CA PHE A 124 -8.52 1.20 -9.28
C PHE A 124 -7.11 1.79 -9.32
N HIS A 125 -6.21 1.25 -10.15
CA HIS A 125 -4.87 1.79 -10.34
C HIS A 125 -4.86 3.28 -10.75
N PRO A 126 -5.69 3.76 -11.71
CA PRO A 126 -5.74 5.19 -12.03
C PRO A 126 -6.18 6.07 -10.83
N LEU A 127 -7.09 5.56 -10.01
CA LEU A 127 -7.58 6.28 -8.83
C LEU A 127 -6.48 6.40 -7.76
N ALA A 128 -5.73 5.33 -7.51
CA ALA A 128 -4.61 5.37 -6.57
C ALA A 128 -3.55 6.40 -6.99
N ALA A 129 -3.15 6.40 -8.28
CA ALA A 129 -2.23 7.41 -8.81
C ALA A 129 -2.77 8.84 -8.66
N GLN A 130 -4.05 9.07 -8.96
CA GLN A 130 -4.67 10.38 -8.82
C GLN A 130 -4.73 10.84 -7.36
N VAL A 131 -5.08 9.94 -6.42
CA VAL A 131 -5.11 10.28 -4.99
C VAL A 131 -3.71 10.62 -4.48
N ALA A 132 -2.67 9.87 -4.87
CA ALA A 132 -1.29 10.19 -4.49
C ALA A 132 -0.86 11.56 -5.03
N PHE A 133 -1.17 11.84 -6.31
CA PHE A 133 -0.91 13.14 -6.94
C PHE A 133 -1.60 14.29 -6.21
N SER A 134 -2.89 14.15 -5.87
CA SER A 134 -3.63 15.15 -5.11
C SER A 134 -3.08 15.39 -3.70
N LEU A 135 -2.32 14.44 -3.15
CA LEU A 135 -1.62 14.56 -1.86
C LEU A 135 -0.17 15.07 -2.01
N GLY A 136 0.23 15.47 -3.22
CA GLY A 136 1.55 16.03 -3.50
C GLY A 136 2.64 14.99 -3.77
N LEU A 137 2.32 13.71 -3.92
CA LEU A 137 3.30 12.64 -4.16
C LEU A 137 3.12 12.03 -5.56
N THR A 138 4.17 12.07 -6.38
CA THR A 138 4.20 11.42 -7.70
C THR A 138 5.09 10.18 -7.68
N GLY A 139 4.77 9.17 -8.50
CA GLY A 139 5.59 7.96 -8.62
C GLY A 139 5.51 7.03 -7.41
N LEU A 140 4.45 7.09 -6.61
CA LEU A 140 4.19 6.12 -5.54
C LEU A 140 4.17 4.69 -6.13
N PRO A 141 5.02 3.76 -5.66
CA PRO A 141 5.07 2.39 -6.18
C PRO A 141 3.74 1.67 -5.98
N GLN A 142 3.26 1.06 -7.06
CA GLN A 142 1.96 0.40 -7.12
C GLN A 142 2.10 -0.92 -7.86
N VAL A 143 1.84 -2.02 -7.16
CA VAL A 143 1.75 -3.34 -7.77
C VAL A 143 0.31 -3.57 -8.19
N VAL A 144 0.11 -3.80 -9.49
CA VAL A 144 -1.21 -3.87 -10.12
C VAL A 144 -1.70 -5.33 -10.15
N LEU A 145 -2.70 -5.61 -9.32
CA LEU A 145 -3.28 -6.93 -9.11
C LEU A 145 -4.52 -7.16 -10.00
N PRO A 146 -4.90 -8.42 -10.30
CA PRO A 146 -6.15 -8.71 -11.00
C PRO A 146 -7.38 -8.28 -10.20
N HIS A 147 -8.45 -7.90 -10.91
CA HIS A 147 -9.74 -7.56 -10.30
C HIS A 147 -10.84 -8.58 -10.66
N PRO A 148 -11.68 -9.02 -9.71
CA PRO A 148 -11.59 -8.80 -8.27
C PRO A 148 -10.56 -9.71 -7.61
N LEU A 149 -9.97 -9.26 -6.50
CA LEU A 149 -9.17 -10.11 -5.61
C LEU A 149 -9.96 -10.65 -4.42
N ALA A 150 -10.68 -9.79 -3.69
CA ALA A 150 -11.52 -10.25 -2.58
C ALA A 150 -12.69 -11.11 -3.09
N GLY A 151 -13.05 -12.13 -2.32
CA GLY A 151 -14.12 -13.07 -2.65
C GLY A 151 -13.74 -14.17 -3.63
N THR A 152 -12.48 -14.24 -4.11
CA THR A 152 -12.03 -15.28 -5.04
C THR A 152 -11.59 -16.58 -4.36
N GLY A 153 -11.56 -16.61 -3.03
CA GLY A 153 -11.10 -17.75 -2.23
C GLY A 153 -9.58 -17.80 -2.03
N LEU A 154 -9.18 -18.50 -0.95
CA LEU A 154 -7.80 -18.52 -0.45
C LEU A 154 -6.78 -19.04 -1.47
N GLU A 155 -7.15 -20.04 -2.26
CA GLU A 155 -6.28 -20.60 -3.31
C GLU A 155 -5.89 -19.53 -4.34
N ASN A 156 -6.86 -18.72 -4.79
CA ASN A 156 -6.57 -17.64 -5.73
C ASN A 156 -5.74 -16.53 -5.08
N LEU A 157 -5.99 -16.19 -3.81
CA LEU A 157 -5.16 -15.23 -3.07
C LEU A 157 -3.70 -15.68 -3.04
N ARG A 158 -3.46 -16.97 -2.78
CA ARG A 158 -2.12 -17.56 -2.79
C ARG A 158 -1.47 -17.53 -4.16
N VAL A 159 -2.20 -17.87 -5.22
CA VAL A 159 -1.71 -17.81 -6.60
C VAL A 159 -1.30 -16.38 -6.96
N VAL A 160 -2.14 -15.39 -6.65
CA VAL A 160 -1.84 -13.98 -6.91
C VAL A 160 -0.64 -13.53 -6.07
N ALA A 161 -0.61 -13.80 -4.77
CA ALA A 161 0.50 -13.44 -3.90
C ALA A 161 1.83 -14.02 -4.37
N THR A 162 1.84 -15.30 -4.74
CA THR A 162 3.04 -15.98 -5.28
C THR A 162 3.50 -15.38 -6.60
N LYS A 163 2.57 -15.04 -7.49
CA LYS A 163 2.88 -14.47 -8.80
C LYS A 163 3.51 -13.07 -8.68
N PHE A 164 2.99 -12.25 -7.78
CA PHE A 164 3.35 -10.83 -7.68
C PHE A 164 4.40 -10.53 -6.58
N SER A 165 4.76 -11.48 -5.72
CA SER A 165 5.79 -11.26 -4.69
C SER A 165 7.15 -10.78 -5.23
N PRO A 166 7.64 -11.19 -6.41
CA PRO A 166 8.90 -10.67 -6.94
C PRO A 166 8.80 -9.19 -7.33
N GLU A 167 7.65 -8.78 -7.87
CA GLU A 167 7.36 -7.38 -8.25
C GLU A 167 7.28 -6.49 -7.01
N ILE A 168 6.59 -6.95 -5.95
CA ILE A 168 6.51 -6.25 -4.66
C ILE A 168 7.92 -5.97 -4.09
N LEU A 169 8.80 -6.97 -4.10
CA LEU A 169 10.18 -6.80 -3.64
C LEU A 169 10.99 -5.86 -4.55
N SER A 170 10.81 -5.98 -5.87
CA SER A 170 11.46 -5.10 -6.85
C SER A 170 11.09 -3.64 -6.63
N ASP A 171 9.80 -3.35 -6.44
CA ASP A 171 9.27 -2.01 -6.19
C ASP A 171 9.76 -1.44 -4.87
N LEU A 172 9.80 -2.24 -3.80
CA LEU A 172 10.35 -1.81 -2.52
C LEU A 172 11.82 -1.40 -2.63
N ARG A 173 12.62 -2.12 -3.43
CA ARG A 173 14.03 -1.79 -3.70
C ARG A 173 14.19 -0.72 -4.78
N GLY A 174 13.11 -0.32 -5.43
CA GLY A 174 13.05 0.52 -6.64
C GLY A 174 13.98 0.06 -7.75
N LEU A 175 13.95 -1.24 -8.00
CA LEU A 175 14.55 -1.88 -9.17
C LEU A 175 13.60 -1.92 -10.37
N ALA A 176 12.36 -1.46 -10.19
CA ALA A 176 11.42 -1.24 -11.28
C ALA A 176 11.88 -0.04 -12.14
N ALA A 177 11.97 -0.28 -13.45
CA ALA A 177 12.43 0.65 -14.47
C ALA A 177 11.29 1.49 -15.06
#